data_AF-A0A3E2CMD8-F1
#
_entry.id   AF-A0A3E2CMD8-F1
#
_cell.length_a   1.000
_cell.length_b   1.000
_cell.length_c   1.000
_cell.angle_alpha   90.00
_cell.angle_beta   90.00
_cell.angle_gamma   90.00
#
_symmetry.space_group_name_H-M   'P 1'
#
loop_
_entity.id
_entity.type
_entity.pdbx_description
1 polymer ?
#
loop_
_entity_poly.entity_id
_entity_poly.type
_entity_poly.pdbx_seq_one_letter_code
_entity_poly.pdbx_strand_id
1 'polypeptide(L)'
;ELNKDYVTANMTAGSKHRFQVRFEGTVSKNAPTDHSVDNQWGLKLNNSLTSSNVVSNKPVEPKPEKKDETKTGINIDGKTAYVGDDIYYRLTLSAATLKDTAYKVHRLGMIDDYDDEYLQLNDKNIEILDAAGKDVTNKFNIQVK
;
A
#
# COMPACT_ATOMS: atom_id res chain seq x y z
N GLU A 1 -32.72 9.32 4.64
CA GLU A 1 -33.65 10.38 4.18
C GLU A 1 -33.89 11.34 5.34
N LEU A 2 -34.30 12.59 5.10
CA LEU A 2 -34.66 13.50 6.19
C LEU A 2 -35.92 12.98 6.89
N ASN A 3 -36.01 13.23 8.20
CA ASN A 3 -37.23 12.95 8.95
C ASN A 3 -38.42 13.75 8.38
N LYS A 4 -39.60 13.13 8.27
CA LYS A 4 -40.80 13.75 7.69
C LYS A 4 -41.21 15.03 8.42
N ASP A 5 -41.23 15.02 9.74
CA ASP A 5 -41.63 16.18 10.55
C ASP A 5 -40.65 17.33 10.37
N TYR A 6 -39.35 17.01 10.25
CA TYR A 6 -38.32 17.99 9.91
C TYR A 6 -38.57 18.63 8.55
N VAL A 7 -38.89 17.82 7.52
CA VAL A 7 -39.20 18.32 6.17
C VAL A 7 -40.41 19.25 6.22
N THR A 8 -41.51 18.82 6.84
CA THR A 8 -42.74 19.62 6.94
C THR A 8 -42.51 20.94 7.67
N ALA A 9 -41.73 20.93 8.76
CA ALA A 9 -41.49 22.13 9.56
C ALA A 9 -40.47 23.10 8.94
N ASN A 10 -39.50 22.60 8.14
CA ASN A 10 -38.33 23.40 7.76
C ASN A 10 -38.10 23.57 6.26
N MET A 11 -38.74 22.77 5.40
CA MET A 11 -38.55 22.83 3.94
C MET A 11 -39.69 23.61 3.27
N THR A 12 -39.62 24.94 3.35
CA THR A 12 -40.63 25.85 2.79
C THR A 12 -40.37 26.19 1.33
N ALA A 13 -41.44 26.37 0.55
CA ALA A 13 -41.34 26.76 -0.86
C ALA A 13 -40.54 28.06 -1.03
N GLY A 14 -39.67 28.11 -2.04
CA GLY A 14 -38.84 29.28 -2.36
C GLY A 14 -37.62 29.48 -1.44
N SER A 15 -37.43 28.64 -0.43
CA SER A 15 -36.29 28.73 0.49
C SER A 15 -35.06 27.99 -0.04
N LYS A 16 -33.87 28.55 0.21
CA LYS A 16 -32.59 27.91 -0.14
C LYS A 16 -32.13 27.02 1.01
N HIS A 17 -31.95 25.73 0.73
CA HIS A 17 -31.44 24.76 1.70
C HIS A 17 -30.14 24.15 1.19
N ARG A 18 -29.18 23.90 2.10
CA ARG A 18 -27.92 23.22 1.79
C ARG A 18 -27.58 22.27 2.93
N PHE A 19 -27.30 21.02 2.58
CA PHE A 19 -26.79 20.02 3.49
C PHE A 19 -25.44 19.53 2.98
N GLN A 20 -24.47 19.35 3.89
CA GLN A 20 -23.20 18.71 3.58
C GLN A 20 -23.10 17.45 4.43
N VAL A 21 -22.87 16.31 3.77
CA VAL A 21 -22.57 15.04 4.43
C VAL A 21 -21.08 14.77 4.25
N ARG A 22 -20.41 14.37 5.34
CA ARG A 22 -19.03 13.88 5.32
C ARG A 22 -19.01 12.55 6.03
N PHE A 23 -18.29 11.60 5.46
CA PHE A 23 -18.05 10.30 6.07
C PHE A 23 -16.64 9.85 5.71
N GLU A 24 -16.11 8.95 6.53
CA GLU A 24 -14.78 8.37 6.35
C GLU A 24 -14.93 6.87 6.06
N GLY A 25 -14.04 6.36 5.23
CA GLY A 25 -13.95 4.94 4.90
C GLY A 25 -12.50 4.55 4.71
N THR A 26 -12.16 3.33 5.10
CA THR A 26 -10.83 2.75 4.87
C THR A 26 -10.94 1.73 3.75
N VAL A 27 -10.05 1.83 2.75
CA VAL A 27 -9.93 0.81 1.71
C VAL A 27 -9.59 -0.53 2.39
N SER A 28 -10.41 -1.55 2.14
CA SER A 28 -10.23 -2.87 2.75
C SER A 28 -8.87 -3.48 2.40
N LYS A 29 -8.30 -4.30 3.29
CA LYS A 29 -7.10 -5.10 2.99
C LYS A 29 -7.31 -6.08 1.83
N ASN A 30 -8.56 -6.46 1.57
CA ASN A 30 -8.93 -7.35 0.46
C ASN A 30 -9.41 -6.55 -0.76
N ALA A 31 -9.18 -5.24 -0.80
CA ALA A 31 -9.57 -4.44 -1.93
C ALA A 31 -8.77 -4.88 -3.17
N PRO A 32 -9.44 -5.02 -4.31
CA PRO A 32 -8.78 -5.42 -5.55
C PRO A 32 -7.84 -4.31 -6.02
N THR A 33 -6.69 -4.70 -6.54
CA THR A 33 -5.64 -3.77 -6.98
C THR A 33 -5.55 -3.62 -8.50
N ASP A 34 -6.36 -4.40 -9.23
CA ASP A 34 -6.43 -4.39 -10.69
C ASP A 34 -7.49 -3.40 -11.22
N HIS A 35 -8.42 -2.95 -10.39
CA HIS A 35 -9.44 -1.96 -10.73
C HIS A 35 -9.58 -0.86 -9.68
N SER A 36 -10.42 0.13 -9.98
CA SER A 36 -10.70 1.25 -9.08
C SER A 36 -11.82 0.93 -8.09
N VAL A 37 -11.71 1.53 -6.92
CA VAL A 37 -12.81 1.68 -5.95
C VAL A 37 -13.54 2.98 -6.28
N ASP A 38 -14.76 2.83 -6.76
CA ASP A 38 -15.62 3.94 -7.17
C ASP A 38 -16.63 4.29 -6.07
N ASN A 39 -16.94 5.58 -5.97
CA ASN A 39 -17.99 6.07 -5.09
C ASN A 39 -18.91 7.05 -5.83
N GLN A 40 -20.21 6.86 -5.62
CA GLN A 40 -21.29 7.69 -6.16
C GLN A 40 -22.44 7.73 -5.16
N TRP A 41 -23.16 8.85 -5.11
CA TRP A 41 -24.37 8.97 -4.29
C TRP A 41 -25.54 9.47 -5.14
N GLY A 42 -26.77 9.35 -4.60
CA GLY A 42 -27.99 9.80 -5.28
C GLY A 42 -28.84 10.72 -4.41
N LEU A 43 -29.37 11.79 -5.01
CA LEU A 43 -30.38 12.65 -4.43
C LEU A 43 -31.76 12.08 -4.71
N LYS A 44 -32.52 11.76 -3.66
CA LYS A 44 -33.93 11.42 -3.76
C LYS A 44 -34.79 12.63 -3.38
N LEU A 45 -35.64 13.08 -4.29
CA LEU A 45 -36.53 14.24 -4.10
C LEU A 45 -37.89 13.95 -4.70
N ASN A 46 -38.95 13.95 -3.87
CA ASN A 46 -40.35 13.80 -4.32
C ASN A 46 -40.52 12.72 -5.40
N ASN A 47 -40.07 11.50 -5.08
CA ASN A 47 -40.07 10.30 -5.94
C ASN A 47 -39.10 10.31 -7.14
N SER A 48 -38.36 11.39 -7.38
CA SER A 48 -37.25 11.43 -8.34
C SER A 48 -35.94 10.98 -7.68
N LEU A 49 -35.07 10.34 -8.46
CA LEU A 49 -33.70 9.99 -8.09
C LEU A 49 -32.73 10.61 -9.10
N THR A 50 -31.74 11.37 -8.63
CA THR A 50 -30.69 11.99 -9.44
C THR A 50 -29.33 11.57 -8.92
N SER A 51 -28.52 10.91 -9.73
CA SER A 51 -27.16 10.48 -9.35
C SER A 51 -26.16 11.64 -9.38
N SER A 52 -25.15 11.59 -8.52
CA SER A 52 -23.97 12.46 -8.57
C SER A 52 -23.00 12.04 -9.67
N ASN A 53 -21.91 12.79 -9.82
CA ASN A 53 -20.70 12.28 -10.48
C ASN A 53 -20.11 11.09 -9.70
N VAL A 54 -19.29 10.29 -10.39
CA VAL A 54 -18.47 9.23 -9.78
C VAL A 54 -17.10 9.81 -9.42
N VAL A 55 -16.56 9.43 -8.27
CA VAL A 55 -15.15 9.63 -7.90
C VAL A 55 -14.49 8.26 -7.75
N SER A 56 -13.21 8.15 -8.08
CA SER A 56 -12.53 6.87 -8.28
C SER A 56 -11.12 6.90 -7.70
N ASN A 57 -10.72 5.84 -7.00
CA ASN A 57 -9.36 5.65 -6.48
C ASN A 57 -8.90 4.21 -6.74
N LYS A 58 -7.69 4.02 -7.26
CA LYS A 58 -7.11 2.69 -7.50
C LYS A 58 -6.27 2.23 -6.30
N PRO A 59 -6.64 1.14 -5.59
CA PRO A 59 -5.78 0.55 -4.57
C PRO A 59 -4.50 -0.02 -5.18
N VAL A 60 -3.42 0.00 -4.42
CA VAL A 60 -2.15 -0.65 -4.78
C VAL A 60 -1.70 -1.56 -3.64
N GLU A 61 -1.18 -2.72 -4.00
CA GLU A 61 -0.60 -3.68 -3.05
C GLU A 61 0.89 -3.83 -3.39
N PRO A 62 1.80 -3.36 -2.51
CA PRO A 62 3.22 -3.61 -2.63
C PRO A 62 3.50 -5.11 -2.54
N LYS A 63 4.38 -5.62 -3.40
CA LYS A 63 4.78 -7.04 -3.44
C LYS A 63 6.28 -7.15 -3.14
N PRO A 64 6.68 -7.35 -1.87
CA PRO A 64 8.06 -7.65 -1.55
C PRO A 64 8.42 -9.09 -1.97
N GLU A 65 9.68 -9.30 -2.36
CA GLU A 65 10.21 -10.62 -2.71
C GLU A 65 11.51 -10.90 -1.92
N LYS A 66 11.72 -12.17 -1.55
CA LYS A 66 12.97 -12.69 -0.97
C LYS A 66 13.41 -13.91 -1.79
N LYS A 67 14.71 -14.02 -2.05
CA LYS A 67 15.35 -15.15 -2.72
C LYS A 67 16.65 -15.51 -2.05
N ASP A 68 16.99 -16.78 -2.09
CA ASP A 68 18.29 -17.30 -1.68
C ASP A 68 19.13 -17.49 -2.94
N GLU A 69 20.28 -16.84 -2.99
CA GLU A 69 21.18 -16.91 -4.15
C GLU A 69 22.59 -17.35 -3.75
N THR A 70 23.32 -17.89 -4.72
CA THR A 70 24.79 -17.95 -4.66
C THR A 70 25.38 -16.57 -4.92
N LYS A 71 26.67 -16.39 -4.63
CA LYS A 71 27.41 -15.15 -4.97
C LYS A 71 27.27 -14.72 -6.43
N THR A 72 27.12 -15.67 -7.34
CA THR A 72 26.98 -15.42 -8.79
C THR A 72 25.52 -15.20 -9.23
N GLY A 73 24.56 -15.12 -8.30
CA GLY A 73 23.15 -14.84 -8.59
C GLY A 73 22.32 -16.05 -9.01
N ILE A 74 22.81 -17.27 -8.80
CA ILE A 74 22.02 -18.49 -9.06
C ILE A 74 21.05 -18.68 -7.91
N ASN A 75 19.74 -18.75 -8.20
CA ASN A 75 18.69 -19.04 -7.22
C ASN A 75 18.86 -20.48 -6.65
N ILE A 76 18.89 -20.58 -5.32
CA ILE A 76 19.02 -21.81 -4.53
C ILE A 76 17.86 -22.01 -3.54
N ASP A 77 16.71 -21.38 -3.77
CA ASP A 77 15.48 -21.56 -2.97
C ASP A 77 15.16 -23.05 -2.78
N GLY A 78 15.04 -23.47 -1.52
CA GLY A 78 14.71 -24.85 -1.14
C GLY A 78 15.78 -25.90 -1.48
N LYS A 79 17.01 -25.49 -1.82
CA LYS A 79 18.13 -26.40 -2.04
C LYS A 79 18.87 -26.69 -0.73
N THR A 80 19.64 -27.78 -0.72
CA THR A 80 20.55 -28.10 0.38
C THR A 80 21.75 -27.18 0.36
N ALA A 81 21.98 -26.46 1.46
CA ALA A 81 23.24 -25.80 1.77
C ALA A 81 24.07 -26.67 2.73
N TYR A 82 25.38 -26.72 2.54
CA TYR A 82 26.29 -27.40 3.47
C TYR A 82 26.66 -26.47 4.62
N VAL A 83 27.00 -27.05 5.77
CA VAL A 83 27.49 -26.28 6.92
C VAL A 83 28.73 -25.49 6.51
N GLY A 84 28.67 -24.17 6.66
CA GLY A 84 29.73 -23.24 6.26
C GLY A 84 29.54 -22.61 4.87
N ASP A 85 28.50 -22.97 4.12
CA ASP A 85 28.16 -22.27 2.88
C ASP A 85 27.63 -20.85 3.16
N ASP A 86 28.08 -19.89 2.34
CA ASP A 86 27.50 -18.56 2.30
C ASP A 86 26.20 -18.57 1.50
N ILE A 87 25.11 -18.09 2.11
CA ILE A 87 23.83 -17.85 1.42
C ILE A 87 23.67 -16.34 1.20
N TYR A 88 23.40 -15.93 -0.04
CA TYR A 88 23.22 -14.52 -0.40
C TYR A 88 21.73 -14.22 -0.50
N TYR A 89 21.17 -13.61 0.54
CA TYR A 89 19.76 -13.22 0.54
C TYR A 89 19.54 -11.97 -0.32
N ARG A 90 18.63 -12.07 -1.30
CA ARG A 90 18.17 -10.94 -2.11
C ARG A 90 16.77 -10.53 -1.72
N LEU A 91 16.67 -9.40 -1.02
CA LEU A 91 15.41 -8.73 -0.69
C LEU A 91 15.09 -7.68 -1.75
N THR A 92 13.89 -7.74 -2.33
CA THR A 92 13.43 -6.77 -3.32
C THR A 92 12.14 -6.09 -2.84
N LEU A 93 12.19 -4.77 -2.69
CA LEU A 93 11.03 -3.92 -2.44
C LEU A 93 10.77 -3.01 -3.65
N SER A 94 9.77 -3.34 -4.46
CA SER A 94 9.37 -2.48 -5.58
C SER A 94 8.46 -1.34 -5.10
N ALA A 95 9.00 -0.12 -5.11
CA ALA A 95 8.24 1.11 -4.86
C ALA A 95 7.58 1.68 -6.14
N ALA A 96 7.62 0.96 -7.26
CA ALA A 96 7.13 1.47 -8.55
C ALA A 96 5.62 1.79 -8.53
N THR A 97 4.85 1.12 -7.67
CA THR A 97 3.42 1.34 -7.49
C THR A 97 3.10 2.59 -6.66
N LEU A 98 4.10 3.25 -6.07
CA LEU A 98 3.91 4.41 -5.18
C LEU A 98 3.98 5.77 -5.90
N LYS A 99 3.90 5.80 -7.24
CA LYS A 99 4.05 7.02 -8.04
C LYS A 99 2.87 7.99 -7.95
N ASP A 100 1.65 7.47 -7.89
CA ASP A 100 0.40 8.26 -7.91
C ASP A 100 -0.39 8.08 -6.60
N THR A 101 0.30 8.24 -5.48
CA THR A 101 -0.30 8.05 -4.15
C THR A 101 -1.16 9.26 -3.76
N ALA A 102 -2.35 9.00 -3.19
CA ALA A 102 -3.24 10.05 -2.70
C ALA A 102 -2.63 10.85 -1.52
N TYR A 103 -1.62 10.29 -0.86
CA TYR A 103 -0.93 10.87 0.30
C TYR A 103 0.59 10.61 0.20
N LYS A 104 1.38 11.45 0.87
CA LYS A 104 2.84 11.30 0.90
C LYS A 104 3.27 10.02 1.63
N VAL A 105 4.30 9.35 1.10
CA VAL A 105 4.99 8.25 1.79
C VAL A 105 5.96 8.85 2.81
N HIS A 106 5.71 8.61 4.10
CA HIS A 106 6.55 9.14 5.19
C HIS A 106 7.68 8.19 5.62
N ARG A 107 7.50 6.88 5.43
CA ARG A 107 8.45 5.84 5.80
C ARG A 107 8.39 4.70 4.77
N LEU A 108 9.55 4.22 4.37
CA LEU A 108 9.73 3.07 3.49
C LEU A 108 10.99 2.33 3.96
N GLY A 109 10.94 1.01 4.06
CA GLY A 109 12.05 0.21 4.55
C GLY A 109 11.75 -1.28 4.44
N MET A 110 12.73 -2.09 4.83
CA MET A 110 12.68 -3.55 4.84
C MET A 110 13.06 -4.05 6.22
N ILE A 111 12.45 -5.15 6.65
CA ILE A 111 12.80 -5.88 7.88
C ILE A 111 12.94 -7.34 7.47
N ASP A 112 14.08 -7.95 7.80
CA ASP A 112 14.33 -9.38 7.62
C ASP A 112 14.45 -10.02 9.00
N ASP A 113 13.66 -11.05 9.24
CA ASP A 113 13.63 -11.86 10.45
C ASP A 113 14.35 -13.17 10.12
N TYR A 114 15.68 -13.11 10.07
CA TYR A 114 16.53 -14.27 9.76
C TYR A 114 16.74 -15.12 11.03
N ASP A 115 17.02 -16.40 10.83
CA ASP A 115 17.24 -17.35 11.91
C ASP A 115 18.65 -17.20 12.49
N ASP A 116 18.80 -16.36 13.51
CA ASP A 116 20.07 -16.02 14.15
C ASP A 116 20.67 -17.16 15.00
N GLU A 117 19.92 -18.23 15.27
CA GLU A 117 20.43 -19.45 15.91
C GLU A 117 21.37 -20.21 14.97
N TYR A 118 21.08 -20.20 13.66
CA TYR A 118 21.82 -20.98 12.66
C TYR A 118 22.52 -20.14 11.60
N LEU A 119 22.26 -18.82 11.56
CA LEU A 119 22.87 -17.90 10.61
C LEU A 119 23.68 -16.81 11.29
N GLN A 120 24.98 -16.76 10.98
CA GLN A 120 25.84 -15.64 11.35
C GLN A 120 25.80 -14.56 10.26
N LEU A 121 25.16 -13.42 10.56
CA LEU A 121 25.09 -12.30 9.63
C LEU A 121 26.46 -11.65 9.41
N ASN A 122 26.82 -11.41 8.15
CA ASN A 122 27.95 -10.57 7.78
C ASN A 122 27.46 -9.14 7.49
N ASP A 123 27.30 -8.35 8.56
CA ASP A 123 26.75 -6.99 8.53
C ASP A 123 27.55 -6.00 7.67
N LYS A 124 28.87 -6.18 7.56
CA LYS A 124 29.77 -5.35 6.75
C LYS A 124 29.52 -5.47 5.25
N ASN A 125 28.87 -6.56 4.82
CA ASN A 125 28.60 -6.84 3.41
C ASN A 125 27.12 -6.60 3.04
N ILE A 126 26.35 -5.91 3.88
CA ILE A 126 25.02 -5.45 3.51
C ILE A 126 25.16 -4.36 2.44
N GLU A 127 24.59 -4.63 1.26
CA GLU A 127 24.56 -3.71 0.13
C GLU A 127 23.10 -3.47 -0.28
N ILE A 128 22.77 -2.22 -0.60
CA ILE A 128 21.47 -1.83 -1.12
C ILE A 128 21.68 -1.14 -2.45
N LEU A 129 21.14 -1.75 -3.51
CA LEU A 129 21.22 -1.25 -4.88
C LEU A 129 19.89 -0.64 -5.30
N ASP A 130 19.94 0.45 -6.07
CA ASP A 130 18.76 0.95 -6.76
C ASP A 130 18.42 0.11 -8.00
N ALA A 131 17.33 0.46 -8.69
CA ALA A 131 16.87 -0.27 -9.88
C ALA A 131 17.86 -0.24 -11.06
N ALA A 132 18.86 0.65 -11.05
CA ALA A 132 19.94 0.71 -12.03
C ALA A 132 21.20 -0.06 -11.59
N GLY A 133 21.16 -0.72 -10.43
CA GLY A 133 22.30 -1.44 -9.85
C GLY A 133 23.33 -0.53 -9.17
N LYS A 134 22.98 0.74 -8.91
CA LYS A 134 23.88 1.66 -8.22
C LYS A 134 23.78 1.46 -6.70
N ASP A 135 24.93 1.39 -6.04
CA ASP A 135 25.00 1.37 -4.59
C ASP A 135 24.43 2.67 -3.97
N VAL A 136 23.40 2.48 -3.17
CA VAL A 136 22.68 3.51 -2.40
C VAL A 136 22.62 3.15 -0.92
N THR A 137 23.47 2.24 -0.44
CA THR A 137 23.53 1.77 0.95
C THR A 137 23.59 2.94 1.95
N ASN A 138 24.38 3.97 1.62
CA ASN A 138 24.53 5.18 2.45
C ASN A 138 23.27 6.06 2.55
N LYS A 139 22.21 5.75 1.81
CA LYS A 139 20.91 6.42 1.90
C LYS A 139 19.97 5.77 2.90
N PHE A 140 20.35 4.61 3.43
CA PHE A 140 19.55 3.84 4.37
C PHE A 140 20.15 3.92 5.77
N ASN A 141 19.27 3.93 6.76
CA ASN A 141 19.63 3.76 8.16
C ASN A 141 19.55 2.25 8.47
N ILE A 142 20.67 1.55 8.37
CA ILE A 142 20.74 0.11 8.63
C ILE A 142 20.92 -0.13 10.13
N GLN A 143 20.13 -1.03 10.69
CA GLN A 143 20.19 -1.45 12.09
C GLN A 143 20.22 -2.98 12.13
N VAL A 144 21.29 -3.53 12.70
CA VAL A 144 21.41 -4.94 13.05
C VAL A 144 21.21 -5.04 14.56
N LYS A 145 20.38 -5.98 14.99
CA LYS A 145 20.06 -6.21 16.41
C LYS A 145 20.73 -7.47 16.92
#